data_AF-A0AAD6WV05-F1
#
_entry.id   AF-A0AAD6WV05-F1
#
_cell.length_a   1.000
_cell.length_b   1.000
_cell.length_c   1.000
_cell.angle_alpha   90.00
_cell.angle_beta   90.00
_cell.angle_gamma   90.00
#
_symmetry.space_group_name_H-M   'P 1'
#
loop_
_entity.id
_entity.type
_entity.pdbx_description
1 polymer ?
#
loop_
_entity_poly.entity_id
_entity_poly.type
_entity_poly.pdbx_seq_one_letter_code
_entity_poly.pdbx_strand_id
1 'polypeptide(L)' 'GRPHKLRPRDSREARRLLANGTVHNATELQREFFPDTSVKTVKRDLRRGGLEPHIRRSVPLITKRNL' A
#
# COMPACT_ATOMS: atom_id res chain seq x y z
N GLY A 1 7.21 -4.20 -21.48
CA GLY A 1 7.49 -2.94 -20.77
C GLY A 1 7.98 -3.24 -19.38
N ARG A 2 9.14 -2.72 -18.97
CA ARG A 2 9.69 -2.96 -17.64
C ARG A 2 8.88 -2.10 -16.64
N PRO A 3 8.28 -2.67 -15.58
CA PRO A 3 7.51 -1.89 -14.63
C PRO A 3 8.37 -0.73 -14.10
N HIS A 4 7.87 0.49 -14.26
CA HIS A 4 8.56 1.68 -13.79
C HIS A 4 8.69 1.59 -12.27
N LYS A 5 9.90 1.82 -11.77
CA LYS A 5 10.14 1.86 -10.32
C LYS A 5 9.45 3.10 -9.75
N LEU A 6 8.88 2.98 -8.55
CA LEU A 6 8.44 4.14 -7.76
C LEU A 6 9.59 5.15 -7.68
N ARG A 7 9.32 6.42 -8.01
CA ARG A 7 10.32 7.47 -7.85
C ARG A 7 10.46 7.79 -6.36
N PRO A 8 11.61 8.32 -5.90
CA PRO A 8 11.78 8.67 -4.49
C PRO A 8 10.73 9.65 -3.93
N ARG A 9 10.17 10.51 -4.79
CA ARG A 9 9.07 11.42 -4.43
C ARG A 9 7.76 10.64 -4.18
N ASP A 10 7.43 9.74 -5.09
CA ASP A 10 6.26 8.87 -5.03
C ASP A 10 6.29 7.98 -3.78
N SER A 11 7.46 7.42 -3.48
CA SER A 11 7.73 6.68 -2.24
C SER A 11 7.45 7.48 -0.98
N ARG A 12 7.77 8.77 -0.99
CA ARG A 12 7.54 9.65 0.17
C ARG A 12 6.05 9.94 0.35
N GLU A 13 5.36 10.20 -0.76
CA GLU A 13 3.92 10.44 -0.77
C GLU A 13 3.15 9.19 -0.33
N ALA A 14 3.52 8.02 -0.86
CA ALA A 14 2.98 6.72 -0.46
C ALA A 14 3.03 6.48 1.06
N ARG A 15 4.17 6.81 1.68
CA ARG A 15 4.35 6.70 3.13
C ARG A 15 3.46 7.68 3.89
N ARG A 16 3.35 8.92 3.39
CA ARG A 16 2.50 9.95 3.99
C ARG A 16 1.02 9.57 3.97
N LEU A 17 0.54 9.05 2.84
CA LEU A 17 -0.85 8.61 2.68
C LEU A 17 -1.20 7.44 3.60
N LEU A 18 -0.27 6.49 3.76
CA LEU A 18 -0.43 5.39 4.73
C LEU A 18 -0.38 5.88 6.17
N ALA A 19 0.56 6.75 6.52
CA ALA A 19 0.72 7.27 7.88
C ALA A 19 -0.49 8.12 8.32
N ASN A 20 -1.08 8.89 7.40
CA ASN A 20 -2.25 9.73 7.66
C ASN A 20 -3.58 8.96 7.60
N GLY A 21 -3.54 7.65 7.28
CA GLY A 21 -4.74 6.82 7.18
C GLY A 21 -5.62 7.09 5.97
N THR A 22 -5.15 7.87 4.99
CA THR A 22 -5.85 8.12 3.72
C THR A 22 -6.01 6.84 2.90
N VAL A 23 -5.02 5.95 3.00
CA VAL A 23 -5.08 4.59 2.44
C VAL A 23 -4.75 3.58 3.53
N HIS A 24 -5.41 2.43 3.49
CA HIS A 24 -5.30 1.42 4.54
C HIS A 24 -4.34 0.28 4.19
N ASN A 25 -4.01 0.11 2.91
CA ASN A 25 -3.14 -0.98 2.47
C ASN A 25 -2.43 -0.67 1.15
N ALA A 26 -1.38 -1.46 0.87
CA ALA A 26 -0.58 -1.29 -0.35
C ALA A 26 -1.35 -1.56 -1.66
N THR A 27 -2.46 -2.29 -1.63
CA THR A 27 -3.29 -2.56 -2.82
C THR A 27 -4.14 -1.35 -3.17
N GLU A 28 -4.75 -0.72 -2.17
CA GLU A 28 -5.50 0.53 -2.30
C GLU A 28 -4.60 1.67 -2.75
N LEU A 29 -3.43 1.80 -2.11
CA LEU A 29 -2.40 2.75 -2.53
C LEU A 29 -1.97 2.54 -4.00
N GLN A 30 -1.85 1.28 -4.45
CA GLN A 30 -1.52 0.98 -5.84
C GLN A 30 -2.66 1.36 -6.79
N ARG A 31 -3.91 1.04 -6.45
CA ARG A 31 -5.07 1.33 -7.31
C ARG A 31 -5.31 2.82 -7.48
N GLU A 32 -5.20 3.59 -6.40
CA GLU A 32 -5.54 5.02 -6.41
C GLU A 32 -4.39 5.90 -6.89
N PHE A 33 -3.15 5.57 -6.53
CA PHE A 33 -2.01 6.47 -6.76
C PHE A 33 -0.95 5.93 -7.72
N PHE A 34 -0.85 4.60 -7.88
CA PHE A 34 0.19 3.96 -8.68
C PHE A 34 -0.34 2.84 -9.60
N PRO A 35 -1.34 3.11 -10.46
CA PRO A 35 -2.00 2.07 -11.24
C PRO A 35 -1.04 1.30 -12.16
N ASP A 36 -0.01 1.98 -12.67
CA ASP A 36 0.99 1.40 -13.57
C ASP A 36 2.10 0.62 -12.86
N THR A 37 2.09 0.62 -11.52
CA THR A 37 3.11 -0.04 -10.70
C THR A 37 2.56 -1.31 -10.08
N SER A 38 3.36 -2.38 -10.08
CA SER A 38 2.94 -3.62 -9.41
C SER A 38 2.79 -3.41 -7.89
N VAL A 39 1.76 -4.01 -7.29
CA VAL A 39 1.56 -4.03 -5.84
C VAL A 39 2.80 -4.57 -5.11
N LYS A 40 3.53 -5.53 -5.70
CA LYS A 40 4.78 -6.05 -5.14
C LYS A 40 5.88 -4.98 -5.04
N THR A 41 5.97 -4.10 -6.03
CA THR A 41 6.91 -2.97 -6.03
C THR A 41 6.56 -1.99 -4.91
N VAL A 42 5.27 -1.66 -4.77
CA VAL A 42 4.77 -0.79 -3.69
C VAL A 42 5.09 -1.40 -2.32
N LYS A 43 4.77 -2.69 -2.10
CA LYS A 43 5.08 -3.40 -0.85
C LYS A 43 6.58 -3.39 -0.53
N ARG A 44 7.44 -3.62 -1.53
CA ARG A 44 8.89 -3.62 -1.36
C ARG A 44 9.41 -2.25 -0.96
N ASP A 45 8.87 -1.20 -1.55
CA ASP A 45 9.30 0.17 -1.28
C ASP A 45 8.86 0.65 0.10
N LEU A 46 7.64 0.32 0.52
CA LEU A 46 7.13 0.58 1.86
C LEU A 46 8.00 -0.11 2.93
N ARG A 47 8.36 -1.38 2.71
CA ARG A 47 9.28 -2.12 3.59
C ARG A 47 10.67 -1.48 3.66
N ARG A 48 11.23 -1.05 2.52
CA ARG A 48 12.48 -0.28 2.49
C ARG A 48 12.38 1.04 3.26
N GLY A 49 11.17 1.56 3.40
CA GLY A 49 10.84 2.74 4.18
C GLY A 49 10.57 2.52 5.66
N GLY A 50 10.66 1.28 6.14
CA GLY A 50 10.31 0.94 7.52
C GLY A 50 8.81 0.83 7.79
N LEU A 51 7.95 0.87 6.75
CA LEU A 51 6.52 0.68 6.91
C LEU A 51 6.11 -0.77 6.61
N GLU A 52 5.27 -1.34 7.46
CA GLU A 52 4.61 -2.60 7.16
C GLU A 52 3.46 -2.36 6.16
N PRO A 53 3.49 -2.97 4.97
CA PRO A 53 2.45 -2.77 3.96
C PRO A 53 1.11 -3.42 4.30
N HIS A 54 1.04 -4.16 5.41
CA HIS A 54 -0.16 -4.75 5.97
C HIS A 54 -0.50 -4.02 7.26
N ILE A 55 -1.52 -3.15 7.23
CA ILE A 55 -2.09 -2.62 8.46
C ILE A 55 -2.97 -3.73 9.06
N ARG A 56 -2.59 -4.27 10.23
CA ARG A 56 -3.48 -5.12 11.03
C ARG A 56 -4.72 -4.31 11.37
N ARG A 57 -5.90 -4.78 10.95
CA ARG A 57 -7.17 -4.23 11.44
C ARG A 57 -7.36 -4.67 12.88
N SER A 58 -7.72 -3.73 13.76
CA SER A 58 -8.02 -4.00 15.17
C SER A 58 -9.24 -4.91 15.36
N VAL A 59 -10.10 -5.01 14.34
CA VAL A 59 -11.27 -5.88 14.32
C VAL A 59 -11.16 -6.92 13.20
N PRO A 60 -11.54 -8.18 13.46
CA PRO A 60 -11.56 -9.22 12.43
C PRO A 60 -12.62 -8.90 11.37
N LEU A 61 -12.34 -9.26 10.12
CA LEU A 61 -13.30 -9.16 9.02
C LEU A 61 -14.39 -10.22 9.20
N ILE A 62 -15.57 -9.81 9.67
CA ILE A 62 -16.76 -10.67 9.66
C ILE A 62 -17.27 -10.71 8.22
N THR A 63 -17.05 -11.84 7.54
CA THR A 63 -17.66 -12.11 6.23
C THR A 63 -18.98 -12.86 6.44
N LYS A 64 -20.00 -12.61 5.60
CA LYS A 64 -21.33 -13.27 5.66
C LYS A 64 -21.30 -14.81 5.58
N ARG A 65 -20.12 -15.40 5.37
CA ARG A 65 -19.88 -16.86 5.38
C ARG A 65 -19.80 -17.45 6.80
N ASN A 66 -19.69 -16.60 7.83
CA ASN A 66 -19.64 -17.00 9.25
C ASN A 66 -20.87 -16.50 10.04
N LEU A 67 -21.98 -16.22 9.36
CA LEU A 67 -23.29 -16.03 9.99
C LEU A 67 -24.04 -17.36 10.04
#